data_AF-A0A8D5FKB5-F1
#
_entry.id   AF-A0A8D5FKB5-F1
#
_cell.length_a   1.000
_cell.length_b   1.000
_cell.length_c   1.000
_cell.angle_alpha   90.00
_cell.angle_beta   90.00
_cell.angle_gamma   90.00
#
_symmetry.space_group_name_H-M   'P 1'
#
loop_
_entity.id
_entity.type
_entity.pdbx_description
1 polymer ?
#
loop_
_entity_poly.entity_id
_entity_poly.type
_entity_poly.pdbx_seq_one_letter_code
_entity_poly.pdbx_strand_id
1 'polypeptide(L)'
;MLMSADILTALLYFLTGASIMYLFRVRRRTLSLLDHSRLPELTEEDFATLRLLLKTAYERMLYMGVLFIPLAFSTLWGDGTFSTLFFLLLIGLLFLSNIGPRQKIMHLLENNDLSMSDLRKRGFTL
;
A
#
# COMPACT_ATOMS: atom_id res chain seq x y z
N MET A 1 30.68 5.02 16.03
CA MET A 1 31.23 4.45 14.79
C MET A 1 30.08 3.70 14.13
N LEU A 2 29.48 4.21 13.04
CA LEU A 2 28.42 3.48 12.34
C LEU A 2 29.00 2.18 11.79
N MET A 3 28.40 1.03 12.11
CA MET A 3 28.80 -0.24 11.49
C MET A 3 28.31 -0.26 10.04
N SER A 4 29.07 -0.87 9.14
CA SER A 4 28.68 -1.02 7.72
C SER A 4 27.30 -1.70 7.56
N ALA A 5 26.93 -2.56 8.51
CA ALA A 5 25.62 -3.20 8.58
C ALA A 5 24.46 -2.21 8.82
N ASP A 6 24.66 -1.17 9.62
CA ASP A 6 23.62 -0.17 9.93
C ASP A 6 23.32 0.71 8.72
N ILE A 7 24.37 1.06 7.97
CA ILE A 7 24.27 1.81 6.70
C ILE A 7 23.51 1.00 5.66
N LEU A 8 23.86 -0.28 5.51
CA LEU A 8 23.16 -1.17 4.57
C LEU A 8 21.68 -1.33 4.97
N THR A 9 21.40 -1.53 6.25
CA THR A 9 20.04 -1.71 6.76
C THR A 9 19.20 -0.44 6.56
N ALA A 10 19.76 0.72 6.88
CA ALA A 10 19.11 2.01 6.62
C ALA A 10 18.84 2.25 5.13
N LEU A 11 19.79 1.90 4.26
CA LEU A 11 19.61 1.97 2.81
C LEU A 11 18.47 1.07 2.34
N LEU A 12 18.40 -0.17 2.84
CA LEU A 12 17.31 -1.10 2.54
C LEU A 12 15.95 -0.55 2.97
N TYR A 13 15.85 0.02 4.18
CA TYR A 13 14.62 0.67 4.65
C TYR A 13 14.24 1.85 3.76
N PHE A 14 15.19 2.73 3.42
CA PHE A 14 14.93 3.87 2.54
C PHE A 14 14.46 3.43 1.14
N LEU A 15 15.14 2.46 0.52
CA LEU A 15 14.76 1.93 -0.79
C LEU A 15 13.39 1.24 -0.75
N THR A 16 13.08 0.54 0.33
CA THR A 16 11.76 -0.07 0.55
C THR A 16 10.67 1.00 0.61
N GLY A 17 10.87 2.05 1.43
CA GLY A 17 9.96 3.19 1.51
C GLY A 17 9.75 3.87 0.16
N ALA A 18 10.83 4.18 -0.56
CA ALA A 18 10.78 4.79 -1.89
C ALA A 18 10.03 3.91 -2.90
N SER A 19 10.24 2.59 -2.87
CA SER A 19 9.56 1.64 -3.74
C SER A 19 8.05 1.58 -3.47
N ILE A 20 7.66 1.58 -2.19
CA ILE A 20 6.24 1.61 -1.79
C ILE A 20 5.58 2.94 -2.20
N MET A 21 6.27 4.07 -2.01
CA MET A 21 5.78 5.39 -2.44
C MET A 21 5.63 5.47 -3.97
N TYR A 22 6.58 4.89 -4.72
CA TYR A 22 6.48 4.77 -6.17
C TYR A 22 5.28 3.92 -6.58
N LEU A 23 5.08 2.76 -5.94
CA LEU A 23 3.93 1.89 -6.19
C LEU A 23 2.61 2.61 -5.92
N PHE A 24 2.51 3.37 -4.82
CA PHE A 24 1.37 4.23 -4.54
C PHE A 24 1.11 5.23 -5.68
N ARG A 25 2.16 5.90 -6.18
CA ARG A 25 2.01 6.88 -7.29
C ARG A 25 1.45 6.21 -8.54
N VAL A 26 1.94 5.02 -8.90
CA VAL A 26 1.44 4.24 -10.03
C VAL A 26 -0.02 3.86 -9.82
N ARG A 27 -0.35 3.26 -8.67
CA ARG A 27 -1.71 2.81 -8.31
C ARG A 27 -2.72 3.96 -8.26
N ARG A 28 -2.33 5.13 -7.73
CA ARG A 28 -3.19 6.33 -7.68
C ARG A 28 -3.46 6.88 -9.07
N ARG A 29 -2.48 6.85 -9.98
CA ARG A 29 -2.70 7.21 -11.39
C ARG A 29 -3.65 6.24 -12.09
N THR A 30 -3.52 4.93 -11.82
CA THR A 30 -4.47 3.94 -12.35
C THR A 30 -5.88 4.20 -11.83
N LEU A 31 -6.04 4.52 -10.54
CA LEU A 31 -7.35 4.81 -9.94
C LEU A 31 -7.99 6.09 -10.50
N SER A 32 -7.21 7.11 -10.84
CA SER A 32 -7.74 8.34 -11.43
C SER A 32 -8.23 8.14 -12.86
N LEU A 33 -7.74 7.12 -13.55
CA LEU A 33 -8.16 6.72 -14.89
C LEU A 33 -9.23 5.62 -14.87
N LEU A 34 -9.64 5.17 -13.67
CA LEU A 34 -10.71 4.21 -13.50
C LEU A 34 -12.05 4.92 -13.72
N ASP A 35 -12.79 4.42 -14.70
CA ASP A 35 -14.14 4.89 -15.03
C ASP A 35 -15.12 3.71 -14.95
N HIS A 36 -16.38 4.01 -14.66
CA HIS A 36 -17.45 3.02 -14.50
C HIS A 36 -17.63 2.19 -15.77
N SER A 37 -17.44 2.82 -16.94
CA SER A 37 -17.48 2.17 -18.26
C SER A 37 -16.53 0.97 -18.40
N ARG A 38 -15.48 0.85 -17.56
CA ARG A 38 -14.54 -0.28 -17.57
C ARG A 38 -15.00 -1.47 -16.71
N LEU A 39 -15.94 -1.24 -15.81
CA LEU A 39 -16.54 -2.22 -14.91
C LEU A 39 -18.07 -2.06 -14.94
N PRO A 40 -18.72 -2.23 -16.10
CA PRO A 40 -20.17 -2.06 -16.24
C PRO A 40 -20.98 -3.06 -15.42
N GLU A 41 -20.36 -4.13 -14.93
CA GLU A 41 -20.99 -5.12 -14.05
C GLU A 41 -21.29 -4.56 -12.65
N LEU A 42 -20.55 -3.52 -12.23
CA LEU A 42 -20.80 -2.86 -10.95
C LEU A 42 -21.95 -1.88 -11.09
N THR A 43 -22.82 -1.79 -10.09
CA THR A 43 -23.72 -0.65 -9.97
C THR A 43 -22.91 0.65 -9.76
N GLU A 44 -23.49 1.82 -10.01
CA GLU A 44 -22.81 3.10 -9.73
C GLU A 44 -22.40 3.21 -8.25
N GLU A 45 -23.24 2.69 -7.34
CA GLU A 45 -22.99 2.66 -5.90
C GLU A 45 -21.83 1.72 -5.54
N ASP A 46 -21.80 0.51 -6.12
CA ASP A 46 -20.72 -0.45 -5.90
C ASP A 46 -19.39 0.03 -6.47
N PHE A 47 -19.42 0.70 -7.62
CA PHE A 47 -18.24 1.31 -8.21
C PHE A 47 -17.70 2.46 -7.35
N ALA A 48 -18.59 3.33 -6.83
CA ALA A 48 -18.19 4.37 -5.90
C ALA A 48 -17.55 3.78 -4.62
N THR A 49 -18.15 2.70 -4.11
CA THR A 49 -17.64 1.96 -2.94
C THR A 49 -16.27 1.33 -3.24
N LEU A 50 -16.12 0.65 -4.38
CA LEU A 50 -14.85 0.08 -4.83
C LEU A 50 -13.77 1.16 -4.92
N ARG A 51 -14.08 2.30 -5.55
CA ARG A 51 -13.14 3.42 -5.71
C ARG A 51 -12.70 3.98 -4.35
N LEU A 52 -13.63 4.10 -3.40
CA LEU A 52 -13.33 4.54 -2.03
C LEU A 52 -12.42 3.54 -1.29
N LEU A 53 -12.70 2.25 -1.39
CA LEU A 53 -11.91 1.19 -0.75
C LEU A 53 -10.50 1.14 -1.34
N LEU A 54 -10.36 1.23 -2.66
CA LEU A 54 -9.07 1.30 -3.35
C LEU A 54 -8.27 2.53 -2.92
N LYS A 55 -8.91 3.72 -2.88
CA LYS A 55 -8.27 4.95 -2.40
C LYS A 55 -7.74 4.78 -0.98
N THR A 56 -8.56 4.24 -0.09
CA THR A 56 -8.21 4.00 1.32
C THR A 56 -7.03 3.03 1.43
N ALA A 57 -7.03 1.93 0.66
CA ALA A 57 -5.93 0.97 0.66
C ALA A 57 -4.62 1.59 0.15
N TYR A 58 -4.69 2.42 -0.89
CA TYR A 58 -3.52 3.11 -1.44
C TYR A 58 -2.99 4.19 -0.50
N GLU A 59 -3.84 4.93 0.20
CA GLU A 59 -3.40 5.90 1.21
C GLU A 59 -2.68 5.20 2.38
N ARG A 60 -3.18 4.05 2.83
CA ARG A 60 -2.49 3.24 3.84
C ARG A 60 -1.14 2.72 3.35
N MET A 61 -1.04 2.33 2.08
CA MET A 61 0.24 1.99 1.44
C MET A 61 1.22 3.16 1.47
N LEU A 62 0.75 4.38 1.16
CA LEU A 62 1.59 5.58 1.26
C LEU A 62 2.10 5.80 2.68
N TYR A 63 1.22 5.68 3.69
CA TYR A 63 1.62 5.84 5.09
C TYR A 63 2.70 4.84 5.50
N MET A 64 2.55 3.56 5.11
CA MET A 64 3.61 2.57 5.32
C MET A 64 4.93 2.97 4.65
N GLY A 65 4.88 3.37 3.37
CA GLY A 65 6.08 3.79 2.62
C GLY A 65 6.78 5.00 3.24
N VAL A 66 6.01 5.98 3.74
CA VAL A 66 6.55 7.16 4.42
C VAL A 66 7.22 6.79 5.73
N LEU A 67 6.68 5.85 6.51
CA LEU A 67 7.27 5.42 7.79
C LEU A 67 8.61 4.68 7.66
N PHE A 68 8.91 4.14 6.49
CA PHE A 68 10.24 3.59 6.22
C PHE A 68 11.35 4.65 6.18
N ILE A 69 11.01 5.94 5.94
CA ILE A 69 11.98 7.04 5.95
C ILE A 69 12.51 7.32 7.36
N PRO A 70 11.67 7.62 8.38
CA PRO A 70 12.16 7.81 9.74
C PRO A 70 12.74 6.52 10.34
N LEU A 71 12.29 5.32 9.91
CA LEU A 71 12.93 4.04 10.27
C LEU A 71 14.36 3.92 9.73
N ALA A 72 14.58 4.29 8.47
CA ALA A 72 15.93 4.33 7.90
C ALA A 72 16.83 5.29 8.69
N PHE A 73 16.30 6.46 9.05
CA PHE A 73 17.03 7.46 9.82
C PHE A 73 17.32 7.01 11.26
N SER A 74 16.35 6.41 11.96
CA SER A 74 16.54 5.88 13.32
C SER A 74 17.61 4.80 13.37
N THR A 75 17.75 4.03 12.30
CA THR A 75 18.76 2.97 12.17
C THR A 75 20.18 3.53 12.00
N LEU A 76 20.34 4.71 11.39
CA LEU A 76 21.65 5.34 11.22
C LEU A 76 22.21 5.95 12.52
N TRP A 77 21.36 6.26 13.49
CA TRP A 77 21.77 6.99 14.69
C TRP A 77 22.20 6.12 15.88
N GLY A 78 22.32 4.80 15.70
CA GLY A 78 23.01 3.86 16.61
C GLY A 78 22.30 3.57 17.94
N ASP A 79 21.76 4.60 18.62
CA ASP A 79 21.01 4.49 19.89
C ASP A 79 19.50 4.33 19.68
N GLY A 80 19.07 4.21 18.42
CA GLY A 80 17.68 4.24 18.00
C GLY A 80 16.89 2.95 18.19
N THR A 81 17.38 1.92 18.88
CA THR A 81 16.74 0.58 18.94
C THR A 81 15.25 0.63 19.29
N PHE A 82 14.86 1.44 20.28
CA PHE A 82 13.44 1.64 20.63
C PHE A 82 12.64 2.33 19.52
N SER A 83 13.23 3.33 18.87
CA SER A 83 12.61 4.05 17.75
C SER A 83 12.45 3.15 16.51
N THR A 84 13.47 2.35 16.18
CA THR A 84 13.44 1.35 15.12
C THR A 84 12.35 0.32 15.40
N LEU A 85 12.28 -0.22 16.62
CA LEU A 85 11.23 -1.17 17.00
C LEU A 85 9.83 -0.54 16.93
N PHE A 86 9.68 0.70 17.39
CA PHE A 86 8.42 1.45 17.30
C PHE A 86 7.95 1.59 15.85
N PHE A 87 8.83 2.00 14.93
CA PHE A 87 8.46 2.14 13.52
C PHE A 87 8.17 0.79 12.85
N LEU A 88 8.92 -0.26 13.16
CA LEU A 88 8.63 -1.61 12.67
C LEU A 88 7.25 -2.09 13.13
N LEU A 89 6.92 -1.89 14.41
CA LEU A 89 5.62 -2.25 14.97
C LEU A 89 4.50 -1.42 14.33
N LEU A 90 4.71 -0.11 14.17
CA LEU A 90 3.74 0.78 13.53
C LEU A 90 3.49 0.41 12.06
N ILE A 91 4.54 0.10 11.30
CA ILE A 91 4.45 -0.39 9.91
C ILE A 91 3.69 -1.73 9.89
N GLY A 92 4.00 -2.65 10.80
CA GLY A 92 3.30 -3.94 10.93
C GLY A 92 1.81 -3.76 11.22
N LEU A 93 1.44 -2.88 12.15
CA LEU A 93 0.04 -2.57 12.44
C LEU A 93 -0.68 -1.94 11.24
N LEU A 94 -0.03 -1.04 10.51
CA LEU A 94 -0.61 -0.47 9.28
C LEU A 94 -0.78 -1.53 8.20
N PHE A 95 0.16 -2.44 8.05
CA PHE A 95 0.06 -3.57 7.13
C PHE A 95 -1.14 -4.45 7.46
N LEU A 96 -1.31 -4.83 8.73
CA LEU A 96 -2.47 -5.60 9.20
C LEU A 96 -3.78 -4.82 9.01
N SER A 97 -3.78 -3.51 9.26
CA SER A 97 -4.95 -2.67 9.04
C SER A 97 -5.41 -2.69 7.57
N ASN A 98 -4.50 -2.93 6.63
CA ASN A 98 -4.81 -2.96 5.20
C ASN A 98 -5.52 -4.25 4.75
N ILE A 99 -5.58 -5.28 5.60
CA ILE A 99 -6.27 -6.55 5.31
C ILE A 99 -7.78 -6.32 5.15
N GLY A 100 -8.40 -5.52 6.03
CA GLY A 100 -9.85 -5.27 6.01
C GLY A 100 -10.36 -4.65 4.70
N PRO A 101 -9.80 -3.52 4.23
CA PRO A 101 -10.16 -2.95 2.93
C PRO A 101 -9.97 -3.93 1.76
N ARG A 102 -8.89 -4.73 1.79
CA ARG A 102 -8.63 -5.74 0.75
C ARG A 102 -9.71 -6.83 0.73
N GLN A 103 -10.13 -7.33 1.89
CA GLN A 103 -11.23 -8.30 1.98
C GLN A 103 -12.55 -7.71 1.48
N LYS A 104 -12.85 -6.45 1.83
CA LYS A 104 -14.05 -5.76 1.33
C LYS A 104 -14.04 -5.61 -0.20
N ILE A 105 -12.89 -5.29 -0.79
CA ILE A 105 -12.72 -5.23 -2.24
C ILE A 105 -12.99 -6.61 -2.85
N MET A 106 -12.40 -7.67 -2.30
CA MET A 106 -12.63 -9.03 -2.80
C MET A 106 -14.10 -9.43 -2.73
N HIS A 107 -14.77 -9.21 -1.60
CA HIS A 107 -16.20 -9.51 -1.47
C HIS A 107 -17.06 -8.69 -2.42
N LEU A 108 -16.74 -7.40 -2.62
CA LEU A 108 -17.49 -6.57 -3.56
C LEU A 108 -17.35 -7.06 -5.01
N LEU A 109 -16.16 -7.53 -5.39
CA LEU A 109 -15.91 -8.11 -6.71
C LEU A 109 -16.60 -9.47 -6.87
N GLU A 110 -16.51 -10.34 -5.87
CA GLU A 110 -17.19 -11.65 -5.85
C GLU A 110 -18.71 -11.51 -5.95
N ASN A 111 -19.30 -10.55 -5.24
CA ASN A 111 -20.75 -10.28 -5.28
C ASN A 111 -21.26 -9.77 -6.64
N ASN A 112 -20.35 -9.32 -7.51
CA ASN A 112 -20.65 -8.84 -8.85
C ASN A 112 -20.08 -9.76 -9.94
N ASP A 113 -19.80 -11.03 -9.60
CA ASP A 113 -19.24 -12.06 -10.50
C ASP A 113 -17.93 -11.65 -11.21
N LEU A 114 -17.19 -10.71 -10.62
CA LEU A 114 -15.90 -10.25 -11.14
C LEU A 114 -14.76 -11.01 -10.47
N SER A 115 -14.06 -11.85 -11.22
CA SER A 115 -12.85 -12.49 -10.72
C SER A 115 -11.63 -11.57 -10.83
N MET A 116 -10.63 -11.81 -9.97
CA MET A 116 -9.32 -11.16 -10.09
C MET A 116 -8.65 -11.42 -11.45
N SER A 117 -9.00 -12.53 -12.11
CA SER A 117 -8.48 -12.85 -13.44
C SER A 117 -9.08 -11.94 -14.52
N ASP A 118 -10.35 -11.56 -14.38
CA ASP A 118 -11.05 -10.68 -15.32
C ASP A 118 -10.55 -9.24 -15.20
N LEU A 119 -10.30 -8.80 -13.97
CA LEU A 119 -9.65 -7.53 -13.70
C LEU A 119 -8.26 -7.45 -14.33
N ARG A 120 -7.43 -8.50 -14.19
CA ARG A 120 -6.10 -8.55 -14.82
C ARG A 120 -6.15 -8.48 -16.34
N LYS A 121 -7.10 -9.19 -16.98
CA LYS A 121 -7.32 -9.13 -18.44
C LYS A 121 -7.67 -7.72 -18.91
N ARG A 122 -8.38 -6.95 -18.08
CA ARG A 122 -8.75 -5.55 -18.33
C ARG A 122 -7.66 -4.54 -17.94
N GLY A 123 -6.45 -5.02 -17.61
CA GLY A 123 -5.30 -4.18 -17.26
C GLY A 123 -5.30 -3.71 -15.80
N PHE A 124 -6.19 -4.23 -14.95
CA PHE A 124 -6.16 -3.95 -13.52
C PHE A 124 -5.23 -4.93 -12.81
N THR A 125 -4.14 -4.41 -12.27
CA THR A 125 -3.41 -5.08 -11.20
C THR A 125 -3.86 -4.46 -9.88
N LEU A 126 -4.48 -5.26 -9.02
CA LEU A 126 -4.64 -5.00 -7.59
C LEU A 126 -3.41 -5.50 -6.86
#